data_AF-A0AA35KJ01-F1
#
_entry.id   AF-A0AA35KJ01-F1
#
_cell.length_a   1.000
_cell.length_b   1.000
_cell.length_c   1.000
_cell.angle_alpha   90.00
_cell.angle_beta   90.00
_cell.angle_gamma   90.00
#
_symmetry.space_group_name_H-M   'P 1'
#
loop_
_entity.id
_entity.type
_entity.pdbx_description
1 polymer ?
#
loop_
_entity_poly.entity_id
_entity_poly.type
_entity_poly.pdbx_seq_one_letter_code
_entity_poly.pdbx_strand_id
1 'polypeptide(L)'
;MREEWNKWMAAGNHDLTPTGQMKRPTITQVCEWVKTSWHSVKEEIVVRSFKKCGISNALDGNGDGILHEDSEESDVSDCEQLSSTNSDSSSDEFLGFTED
;
A
#
# COMPACT_ATOMS: atom_id res chain seq x y z
N MET A 1 -2.46 3.31 7.81
CA MET A 1 -1.45 4.14 7.10
C MET A 1 -2.12 5.02 6.07
N ARG A 2 -2.98 4.45 5.22
CA ARG A 2 -3.83 5.19 4.29
C ARG A 2 -4.66 6.28 4.99
N GLU A 3 -5.24 5.98 6.15
CA GLU A 3 -5.99 6.97 6.93
C GLU A 3 -5.12 8.17 7.37
N GLU A 4 -3.91 7.91 7.85
CA GLU A 4 -2.98 8.96 8.26
C GLU A 4 -2.51 9.81 7.07
N TRP A 5 -2.29 9.18 5.92
CA TRP A 5 -2.04 9.90 4.66
C TRP A 5 -3.23 10.78 4.27
N ASN A 6 -4.45 10.26 4.31
CA ASN A 6 -5.65 11.00 3.95
C ASN A 6 -5.88 12.20 4.89
N LYS A 7 -5.70 12.00 6.20
CA LYS A 7 -5.77 13.08 7.20
C LYS A 7 -4.71 14.13 6.93
N TRP A 8 -3.48 13.71 6.62
CA TRP A 8 -2.40 14.63 6.28
C TRP A 8 -2.77 15.44 5.04
N MET A 9 -3.13 14.79 3.93
CA MET A 9 -3.57 15.46 2.69
C MET A 9 -4.72 16.46 2.90
N ALA A 10 -5.67 16.15 3.79
CA ALA A 10 -6.81 17.00 4.10
C ALA A 10 -6.47 18.19 5.00
N ALA A 11 -5.37 18.14 5.75
CA ALA A 11 -4.98 19.19 6.69
C ALA A 11 -4.59 20.51 5.98
N GLY A 12 -4.24 20.48 4.69
CA GLY A 12 -4.08 21.65 3.81
C GLY A 12 -2.92 22.61 4.14
N ASN A 13 -2.37 22.55 5.35
CA ASN A 13 -1.26 23.38 5.82
C ASN A 13 0.11 22.77 5.49
N HIS A 14 0.31 22.40 4.23
CA HIS A 14 1.58 21.85 3.78
C HIS A 14 2.52 22.95 3.32
N ASP A 15 3.77 22.83 3.71
CA ASP A 15 4.84 23.63 3.13
C ASP A 15 4.86 23.46 1.61
N LEU A 16 5.05 24.57 0.89
CA LEU A 16 5.26 24.55 -0.54
C LEU A 16 6.76 24.58 -0.87
N THR A 17 7.13 23.88 -1.92
CA THR A 17 8.43 24.03 -2.58
C THR A 17 8.53 25.43 -3.22
N PRO A 18 9.73 25.94 -3.53
CA PRO A 18 9.89 27.21 -4.24
C PRO A 18 9.12 27.28 -5.56
N THR A 19 8.84 26.13 -6.18
CA THR A 19 8.07 25.97 -7.43
C THR A 19 6.55 25.90 -7.18
N GLY A 20 6.09 26.07 -5.95
CA GLY A 20 4.67 26.04 -5.58
C GLY A 20 4.06 24.64 -5.44
N GLN A 21 4.86 23.58 -5.58
CA GLN A 21 4.37 22.21 -5.34
C GLN A 21 4.35 21.87 -3.86
N MET A 22 3.36 21.12 -3.41
CA MET A 22 3.29 20.60 -2.04
C MET A 22 4.55 19.79 -1.70
N LYS A 23 5.19 20.10 -0.57
CA LYS A 23 6.34 19.30 -0.10
C LYS A 23 5.88 17.90 0.26
N ARG A 24 6.75 16.93 -0.05
CA ARG A 24 6.57 15.54 0.37
C ARG A 24 6.65 15.44 1.89
N PRO A 25 5.92 14.51 2.53
CA PRO A 25 6.08 14.29 3.96
C PRO A 25 7.50 13.85 4.27
N THR A 26 7.99 14.24 5.44
CA THR A 26 9.32 13.84 5.90
C THR A 26 9.36 12.36 6.24
N ILE A 27 10.55 11.76 6.20
CA ILE A 27 10.70 10.33 6.53
C ILE A 27 10.24 10.03 7.96
N THR A 28 10.51 10.92 8.91
CA THR A 28 10.06 10.82 10.30
C THR A 28 8.54 10.72 10.38
N GLN A 29 7.84 11.57 9.63
CA GLN A 29 6.38 11.59 9.61
C GLN A 29 5.79 10.31 9.00
N VAL A 30 6.42 9.78 7.94
CA VAL A 30 6.04 8.47 7.37
C VAL A 30 6.28 7.35 8.38
N CYS A 31 7.40 7.35 9.10
CA CYS A 31 7.69 6.37 10.15
C CYS A 31 6.66 6.41 11.29
N GLU A 32 6.22 7.61 11.70
CA GLU A 32 5.14 7.77 12.67
C GLU A 32 3.83 7.17 12.16
N TRP A 33 3.46 7.41 10.90
CA TRP A 33 2.27 6.80 10.32
C TRP A 33 2.35 5.29 10.30
N VAL A 34 3.49 4.71 9.90
CA VAL A 34 3.71 3.25 9.94
C VAL A 34 3.55 2.73 11.36
N LYS A 35 4.19 3.40 12.34
CA LYS A 35 4.10 3.02 13.75
C LYS A 35 2.65 3.05 14.24
N THR A 36 1.96 4.16 14.09
CA THR A 36 0.56 4.31 14.53
C THR A 36 -0.35 3.29 13.87
N SER A 37 -0.18 3.07 12.56
CA SER A 37 -0.96 2.08 11.81
C SER A 37 -0.70 0.65 12.26
N TRP A 38 0.53 0.34 12.63
CA TRP A 38 0.85 -0.98 13.16
C TRP A 38 0.21 -1.20 14.53
N HIS A 39 0.20 -0.18 15.39
CA HIS A 39 -0.43 -0.26 16.71
C HIS A 39 -1.97 -0.37 16.64
N SER A 40 -2.60 0.08 15.56
CA SER A 40 -4.04 -0.08 15.37
C SER A 40 -4.44 -1.48 14.89
N VAL A 41 -3.49 -2.30 14.43
CA VAL A 41 -3.78 -3.69 14.05
C VAL A 41 -4.00 -4.53 15.29
N LYS A 42 -5.15 -5.21 15.36
CA LYS A 42 -5.46 -6.14 16.46
C LYS A 42 -4.54 -7.37 16.39
N GLU A 43 -3.99 -7.78 17.53
CA GLU A 43 -3.14 -8.97 17.63
C GLU A 43 -3.84 -10.23 17.09
N GLU A 44 -5.16 -10.35 17.30
CA GLU A 44 -5.97 -11.45 16.78
C GLU A 44 -5.87 -11.61 15.26
N ILE A 45 -5.80 -10.50 14.52
CA ILE A 45 -5.68 -10.49 13.06
C ILE A 45 -4.29 -11.01 12.66
N VAL A 46 -3.26 -10.60 13.40
CA VAL A 46 -1.88 -11.06 13.20
C VAL A 46 -1.79 -12.55 13.49
N VAL A 47 -2.27 -13.02 14.64
CA VAL A 47 -2.26 -14.45 14.98
C VAL A 47 -3.04 -15.27 13.95
N ARG A 48 -4.20 -14.78 13.50
CA ARG A 48 -5.01 -15.45 12.47
C ARG A 48 -4.26 -15.53 11.13
N SER A 49 -3.55 -14.48 10.71
CA SER A 49 -2.79 -14.50 9.46
C SER A 49 -1.61 -15.47 9.53
N PHE A 50 -0.85 -15.49 10.63
CA PHE A 50 0.24 -16.45 10.84
C PHE A 50 -0.25 -17.90 10.84
N LYS A 51 -1.44 -18.17 11.40
CA LYS A 51 -2.09 -19.49 11.34
C LYS A 51 -2.58 -19.83 9.93
N LYS A 52 -3.26 -18.91 9.23
CA LYS A 52 -3.76 -19.11 7.85
C LYS A 52 -2.62 -19.35 6.86
N CYS A 53 -1.48 -18.71 7.05
CA CYS A 53 -0.27 -18.94 6.24
C CYS A 53 0.50 -20.21 6.63
N GLY A 54 0.03 -21.00 7.61
CA GLY A 54 0.69 -22.22 8.05
C GLY A 54 2.01 -22.00 8.82
N ILE A 55 2.38 -20.75 9.09
CA ILE A 55 3.66 -20.41 9.74
C ILE A 55 3.64 -20.81 11.23
N SER A 56 2.49 -20.62 11.89
CA SER A 56 2.30 -20.96 13.31
C SER A 56 1.30 -22.10 13.51
N ASN A 57 1.05 -22.93 12.49
CA ASN A 57 0.16 -24.07 12.63
C ASN A 57 0.82 -25.18 13.47
N ALA A 58 0.02 -25.93 14.22
CA ALA A 58 0.52 -27.08 14.95
C ALA A 58 0.94 -28.18 13.97
N LEU A 59 2.07 -28.83 14.23
CA LEU A 59 2.57 -29.97 13.44
C LEU A 59 1.67 -31.21 13.50
N ASP A 60 0.72 -31.26 14.45
CA ASP A 60 -0.23 -32.37 14.59
C ASP A 60 -1.42 -32.32 13.62
N GLY A 61 -1.52 -31.25 12.81
CA GLY A 61 -2.63 -31.06 11.87
C GLY A 61 -3.92 -30.51 12.48
N ASN A 62 -4.04 -30.33 13.80
CA ASN A 62 -5.26 -29.88 14.48
C ASN A 62 -5.58 -28.37 14.33
N GLY A 63 -5.15 -27.73 13.24
CA GLY A 63 -5.40 -26.31 12.97
C GLY A 63 -5.56 -25.97 11.49
N ASP A 64 -5.57 -26.98 10.63
CA ASP A 64 -5.74 -26.85 9.18
C ASP A 64 -7.22 -26.67 8.73
N GLY A 65 -8.19 -26.83 9.64
CA GLY A 65 -9.62 -26.68 9.36
C GLY A 65 -10.11 -25.24 9.12
N ILE A 66 -9.27 -24.22 9.31
CA ILE A 66 -9.61 -22.78 9.17
C ILE A 66 -9.08 -22.17 7.87
N LEU A 67 -8.63 -22.99 6.93
CA LEU A 67 -7.96 -22.49 5.73
C LEU A 67 -8.88 -21.80 4.70
N HIS A 68 -10.21 -21.91 4.80
CA HIS A 68 -11.08 -21.37 3.76
C HIS A 68 -12.53 -21.04 4.17
N GLU A 69 -12.77 -20.45 5.34
CA GLU A 69 -14.00 -19.67 5.50
C GLU A 69 -13.65 -18.21 5.18
N ASP A 70 -14.04 -17.83 3.97
CA ASP A 70 -13.98 -16.47 3.46
C ASP A 70 -15.01 -15.67 4.25
N SER A 71 -14.65 -15.24 5.46
CA SER A 71 -15.46 -14.27 6.18
C SER A 71 -15.14 -12.92 5.58
N GLU A 72 -15.91 -12.61 4.55
CA GLU A 72 -16.01 -11.37 3.80
C GLU A 72 -16.25 -10.21 4.77
N GLU A 73 -15.17 -9.54 5.15
CA GLU A 73 -15.19 -8.15 5.58
C GLU A 73 -13.98 -7.46 4.97
N SER A 74 -14.06 -7.20 3.66
CA SER A 74 -13.34 -6.08 3.08
C SER A 74 -14.36 -5.22 2.38
N ASP A 75 -14.70 -4.08 2.98
CA ASP A 75 -15.24 -2.92 2.29
C ASP A 75 -14.22 -2.51 1.21
N VAL A 76 -14.27 -3.19 0.08
CA VAL A 76 -13.72 -2.73 -1.19
C VAL A 76 -14.68 -1.67 -1.71
N SER A 77 -14.63 -0.49 -1.10
CA SER A 77 -15.12 0.73 -1.73
C SER A 77 -14.30 0.95 -2.99
N ASP A 78 -14.86 0.49 -4.09
CA ASP A 78 -14.51 0.65 -5.50
C ASP A 78 -13.38 1.67 -5.76
N CYS A 79 -12.20 1.16 -6.10
CA CYS A 79 -11.20 1.96 -6.81
C CYS A 79 -11.75 2.15 -8.22
N GLU A 80 -12.36 3.31 -8.48
CA GLU A 80 -12.86 3.66 -9.80
C GLU A 80 -11.83 3.34 -10.88
N GLN A 81 -12.29 2.62 -11.91
CA GLN A 81 -11.56 2.34 -13.13
C GLN A 81 -10.97 3.64 -13.70
N LEU A 82 -9.65 3.81 -13.59
CA LEU A 82 -8.92 4.71 -14.46
C LEU A 82 -8.30 3.90 -15.59
N SER A 83 -9.16 3.42 -16.49
CA SER A 83 -8.76 3.04 -17.85
C SER A 83 -8.48 4.33 -18.63
N SER A 84 -7.31 4.90 -18.40
CA SER A 84 -6.74 5.90 -19.30
C SER A 84 -5.27 5.57 -19.50
N THR A 85 -5.04 4.43 -20.15
CA THR A 85 -3.82 4.22 -20.92
C THR A 85 -3.86 5.21 -22.07
N ASN A 86 -3.28 6.41 -21.88
CA ASN A 86 -2.91 7.24 -23.01
C ASN A 86 -1.81 6.51 -23.77
N SER A 87 -2.24 5.81 -24.82
CA SER A 87 -1.38 5.31 -25.87
C SER A 87 -0.79 6.51 -26.59
N ASP A 88 0.39 6.96 -26.16
CA ASP A 88 1.26 7.80 -26.99
C ASP A 88 2.52 6.98 -27.33
N SER A 89 2.40 6.23 -28.42
CA SER A 89 3.51 5.55 -29.06
C SER A 89 4.34 6.60 -29.79
N SER A 90 5.23 7.28 -29.08
CA SER A 90 6.30 8.04 -29.73
C SER A 90 7.44 7.07 -30.07
N SER A 91 7.44 6.63 -31.33
CA SER A 91 8.52 5.86 -31.93
C SER A 91 9.70 6.79 -32.23
N ASP A 92 10.52 7.07 -31.24
CA ASP A 92 11.89 7.53 -31.46
C ASP A 92 12.78 6.29 -31.58
N GLU A 93 13.12 5.92 -32.82
CA GLU A 93 14.04 4.84 -33.10
C GLU A 93 15.43 5.18 -32.55
N PHE A 94 15.95 4.33 -31.67
CA PHE A 94 17.31 4.40 -31.15
C PHE A 94 18.30 4.26 -32.32
N LEU A 95 18.78 5.39 -32.85
CA LEU A 95 19.88 5.44 -33.80
C LEU A 95 21.17 5.10 -33.06
N GLY A 96 21.55 3.82 -33.11
CA GLY A 96 22.78 3.31 -32.53
C GLY A 96 24.00 4.13 -32.98
N PHE A 97 25.02 4.17 -32.13
CA PHE A 97 26.27 4.87 -32.39
C PHE A 97 26.82 4.46 -33.77
N THR A 98 26.82 5.40 -34.71
CA THR A 98 27.61 5.27 -35.94
C THR A 98 29.08 5.38 -35.53
N GLU A 99 29.78 4.27 -35.63
CA GLU A 99 31.23 4.18 -35.46
C GLU A 99 31.88 4.72 -36.75
N ASP A 100 32.78 5.71 -36.59
CA ASP A 100 33.56 6.37 -37.65
C ASP A 100 34.58 5.40 -38.29
#